data_AF-A0A8B6Y3A8-F1
#
_entry.id   AF-A0A8B6Y3A8-F1
#
_cell.length_a   1.000
_cell.length_b   1.000
_cell.length_c   1.000
_cell.angle_alpha   90.00
_cell.angle_beta   90.00
_cell.angle_gamma   90.00
#
_symmetry.space_group_name_H-M   'P 1'
#
loop_
_entity.id
_entity.type
_entity.pdbx_description
1 polymer ?
#
loop_
_entity_poly.entity_id
_entity_poly.type
_entity_poly.pdbx_seq_one_letter_code
_entity_poly.pdbx_strand_id
1 'polypeptide(L)'
;MAYDLSGQNIETVNNLGQATTMLGMLKYSNDFQLAEGLNQLWYKDTVTDANLTTNVGFTVRQAYIIKKPTTKGTFSFCIPLNHIFGFCEDYTKVIYGFKHTLTIQRKNDNDANFRSAAAAIGKVNLTKVSLWMPYVIPSDTQRLNLNSVIREKVTIPVAFYSRSCETTTPQQTSKMTWRLGVKSDEKPRYIIVGFQTNKDNDQTQNASIFDHCNLTNIQVMINKIRYPEADYELSFPNQQVSRAYTDVSNFKENFC
;
A
#
# COMPACT_ATOMS: atom_id res chain seq x y z
N MET A 1 5.95 -7.84 -4.60
CA MET A 1 7.34 -7.54 -4.15
C MET A 1 7.63 -8.45 -2.99
N ALA A 2 8.84 -9.01 -2.91
CA ALA A 2 9.23 -9.92 -1.83
C ALA A 2 10.52 -9.44 -1.17
N TYR A 3 10.60 -9.64 0.13
CA TYR A 3 11.76 -9.32 0.96
C TYR A 3 12.27 -10.59 1.63
N ASP A 4 13.54 -10.91 1.37
CA ASP A 4 14.18 -12.11 1.88
C ASP A 4 15.42 -11.76 2.71
N LEU A 5 15.60 -12.47 3.83
CA LEU A 5 16.79 -12.40 4.67
C LEU A 5 17.53 -13.73 4.60
N SER A 6 18.76 -13.71 4.08
CA SER A 6 19.63 -14.89 3.95
C SER A 6 18.94 -16.09 3.27
N GLY A 7 18.08 -15.82 2.28
CA GLY A 7 17.35 -16.85 1.52
C GLY A 7 16.01 -17.29 2.14
N GLN A 8 15.65 -16.79 3.32
CA GLN A 8 14.34 -16.99 3.92
C GLN A 8 13.40 -15.86 3.51
N ASN A 9 12.22 -16.21 2.97
CA ASN A 9 11.18 -15.24 2.69
C ASN A 9 10.59 -14.71 4.00
N ILE A 10 10.73 -13.41 4.21
CA ILE A 10 10.18 -12.73 5.38
C ILE A 10 8.77 -12.24 5.08
N GLU A 11 8.61 -11.53 3.96
CA GLU A 11 7.33 -10.95 3.61
C GLU A 11 7.19 -10.81 2.09
N THR A 12 6.00 -11.17 1.59
CA THR A 12 5.65 -11.02 0.18
C THR A 12 4.31 -10.33 0.04
N VAL A 13 4.34 -9.11 -0.51
CA VAL A 13 3.16 -8.27 -0.76
C VAL A 13 2.83 -8.30 -2.25
N ASN A 14 1.65 -8.83 -2.58
CA ASN A 14 1.11 -8.83 -3.93
C ASN A 14 0.29 -7.55 -4.19
N ASN A 15 0.01 -7.25 -5.46
CA ASN A 15 -0.80 -6.09 -5.88
C ASN A 15 -0.42 -4.79 -5.17
N LEU A 16 0.90 -4.53 -5.13
CA LEU A 16 1.50 -3.51 -4.27
C LEU A 16 0.84 -2.13 -4.43
N GLY A 17 0.55 -1.70 -5.66
CA GLY A 17 -0.06 -0.39 -5.92
C GLY A 17 -1.41 -0.22 -5.23
N GLN A 18 -2.27 -1.23 -5.26
CA GLN A 18 -3.56 -1.20 -4.55
C GLN A 18 -3.35 -1.29 -3.03
N ALA A 19 -2.47 -2.19 -2.58
CA ALA A 19 -2.20 -2.39 -1.15
C ALA A 19 -1.68 -1.11 -0.48
N THR A 20 -0.67 -0.46 -1.05
CA THR A 20 -0.09 0.77 -0.51
C THR A 20 -1.02 1.97 -0.69
N THR A 21 -1.85 2.00 -1.73
CA THR A 21 -2.86 3.05 -1.88
C THR A 21 -3.94 2.94 -0.81
N MET A 22 -4.51 1.75 -0.59
CA MET A 22 -5.50 1.53 0.46
C MET A 22 -4.91 1.85 1.85
N LEU A 23 -3.73 1.33 2.16
CA LEU A 23 -3.10 1.58 3.44
C LEU A 23 -2.73 3.06 3.62
N GLY A 24 -2.21 3.71 2.58
CA GLY A 24 -1.87 5.13 2.60
C GLY A 24 -3.07 6.03 2.82
N MET A 25 -4.24 5.69 2.25
CA MET A 25 -5.49 6.42 2.48
C MET A 25 -5.95 6.36 3.94
N LEU A 26 -5.68 5.25 4.62
CA LEU A 26 -6.07 5.05 6.02
C LEU A 26 -5.03 5.61 7.00
N LYS A 27 -3.75 5.54 6.66
CA LYS A 27 -2.64 5.87 7.56
C LYS A 27 -2.21 7.33 7.48
N TYR A 28 -2.08 7.87 6.27
CA TYR A 28 -1.52 9.21 6.09
C TYR A 28 -2.54 10.29 6.43
N SER A 29 -2.10 11.30 7.18
CA SER A 29 -2.89 12.52 7.35
C SER A 29 -2.97 13.26 6.01
N ASN A 30 -3.91 14.21 5.90
CA ASN A 30 -3.98 15.06 4.72
C ASN A 30 -2.69 15.88 4.53
N ASP A 31 -2.03 16.29 5.61
CA ASP A 31 -0.81 17.11 5.57
C ASP A 31 0.38 16.36 4.96
N PHE A 32 0.40 15.03 5.06
CA PHE A 32 1.46 14.21 4.48
C PHE A 32 1.63 14.47 2.97
N GLN A 33 0.54 14.68 2.23
CA GLN A 33 0.61 14.96 0.79
C GLN A 33 1.20 16.35 0.47
N LEU A 34 1.16 17.29 1.42
CA LEU A 34 1.68 18.65 1.28
C LEU A 34 3.16 18.76 1.68
N ALA A 35 3.66 17.82 2.48
CA ALA A 35 5.03 17.75 2.93
C ALA A 35 5.84 16.73 2.12
N GLU A 36 6.02 15.53 2.65
CA GLU A 36 6.92 14.51 2.10
C GLU A 36 6.26 13.61 1.04
N GLY A 37 4.93 13.59 0.98
CA GLY A 37 4.17 12.68 0.11
C GLY A 37 4.52 12.83 -1.36
N LEU A 38 4.83 14.04 -1.83
CA LEU A 38 5.19 14.26 -3.23
C LEU A 38 6.52 13.59 -3.63
N ASN A 39 7.44 13.36 -2.68
CA ASN A 39 8.68 12.61 -2.91
C ASN A 39 8.44 11.13 -3.24
N GLN A 40 7.22 10.63 -3.03
CA GLN A 40 6.75 9.31 -3.41
C GLN A 40 5.53 9.35 -4.34
N LEU A 41 5.29 10.50 -4.99
CA LEU A 41 4.12 10.77 -5.86
C LEU A 41 2.76 10.55 -5.17
N TRP A 42 2.73 10.69 -3.85
CA TRP A 42 1.51 10.65 -3.06
C TRP A 42 0.85 12.03 -3.01
N TYR A 43 -0.18 12.20 -3.83
CA TYR A 43 -1.12 13.31 -3.72
C TYR A 43 -2.50 12.81 -4.16
N LYS A 44 -3.51 12.98 -3.31
CA LYS A 44 -4.84 12.42 -3.55
C LYS A 44 -5.54 13.17 -4.68
N ASP A 45 -6.13 12.42 -5.60
CA ASP A 45 -6.99 12.99 -6.63
C ASP A 45 -8.33 13.42 -6.04
N THR A 46 -8.85 14.53 -6.55
CA THR A 46 -10.12 15.12 -6.08
C THR A 46 -11.31 14.66 -6.91
N VAL A 47 -11.06 14.20 -8.14
CA VAL A 47 -12.09 13.73 -9.09
C VAL A 47 -11.56 12.54 -9.90
N THR A 48 -12.46 11.82 -10.56
CA THR A 48 -12.13 10.62 -11.35
C THR A 48 -11.41 10.91 -12.66
N ASP A 49 -11.51 12.13 -13.20
CA ASP A 49 -11.02 12.46 -14.53
C ASP A 49 -9.60 13.04 -14.50
N ALA A 50 -8.81 12.74 -15.53
CA ALA A 50 -7.44 13.26 -15.71
C ALA A 50 -7.47 14.68 -16.28
N ASN A 51 -7.84 15.65 -15.43
CA ASN A 51 -8.05 17.05 -15.82
C ASN A 51 -7.14 17.98 -15.02
N LEU A 52 -6.36 18.83 -15.71
CA LEU A 52 -5.38 19.75 -15.12
C LEU A 52 -6.01 20.96 -14.38
N THR A 53 -7.33 21.09 -14.41
CA THR A 53 -8.06 22.21 -13.78
C THR A 53 -8.91 21.71 -12.61
N THR A 54 -9.60 20.59 -12.77
CA THR A 54 -10.55 20.08 -11.76
C THR A 54 -9.94 19.01 -10.86
N ASN A 55 -8.94 18.28 -11.32
CA ASN A 55 -8.25 17.25 -10.54
C ASN A 55 -6.96 17.81 -9.95
N VAL A 56 -7.03 18.25 -8.69
CA VAL A 56 -5.91 18.91 -8.02
C VAL A 56 -4.73 17.95 -7.86
N GLY A 57 -4.98 16.71 -7.42
CA GLY A 57 -3.92 15.73 -7.24
C GLY A 57 -3.23 15.32 -8.53
N PHE A 58 -4.00 15.16 -9.60
CA PHE A 58 -3.46 14.91 -10.93
C PHE A 58 -2.58 16.06 -11.39
N THR A 59 -3.04 17.30 -11.21
CA THR A 59 -2.32 18.51 -11.62
C THR A 59 -0.98 18.65 -10.90
N VAL A 60 -0.96 18.46 -9.56
CA VAL A 60 0.26 18.55 -8.76
C VAL A 60 1.27 17.47 -9.16
N ARG A 61 0.82 16.21 -9.30
CA ARG A 61 1.70 15.10 -9.73
C ARG A 61 2.22 15.30 -11.15
N GLN A 62 1.36 15.77 -12.06
CA GLN A 62 1.75 16.06 -13.44
C GLN A 62 2.82 17.16 -13.49
N ALA A 63 2.63 18.26 -12.75
CA ALA A 63 3.58 19.37 -12.74
C ALA A 63 4.94 18.97 -12.14
N TYR A 64 4.93 18.03 -11.19
CA TYR A 64 6.15 17.47 -10.61
C TYR A 64 6.93 16.61 -11.62
N ILE A 65 6.24 15.75 -12.38
CA ILE A 65 6.85 14.81 -13.34
C ILE A 65 7.23 15.51 -14.66
N ILE A 66 6.34 16.35 -15.19
CA ILE A 66 6.47 16.99 -16.51
C ILE A 66 6.72 18.48 -16.31
N LYS A 67 8.00 18.86 -16.35
CA LYS A 67 8.41 20.27 -16.34
C LYS A 67 8.40 20.80 -17.77
N LYS A 68 7.44 21.67 -18.10
CA LYS A 68 7.38 22.37 -19.39
C LYS A 68 8.75 23.02 -19.70
N PRO A 69 9.21 23.03 -20.97
CA PRO A 69 8.45 22.78 -22.20
C PRO A 69 8.48 21.33 -22.71
N THR A 70 9.00 20.36 -21.96
CA THR A 70 9.12 18.99 -22.48
C THR A 70 7.78 18.26 -22.50
N THR A 71 7.57 17.42 -23.51
CA THR A 71 6.42 16.50 -23.61
C THR A 71 6.67 15.19 -22.86
N LYS A 72 7.93 14.91 -22.50
CA LYS A 72 8.35 13.76 -21.68
C LYS A 72 8.80 14.26 -20.33
N GLY A 73 8.23 13.69 -19.28
CA GLY A 73 8.65 13.95 -17.91
C GLY A 73 9.81 13.05 -17.47
N THR A 74 10.52 13.49 -16.43
CA THR A 74 11.50 12.69 -15.70
C THR A 74 11.10 12.68 -14.23
N PHE A 75 11.33 11.56 -13.55
CA PHE A 75 10.98 11.44 -12.15
C PHE A 75 12.12 10.80 -11.37
N SER A 76 12.21 11.16 -10.10
CA SER A 76 13.03 10.51 -9.09
C SER A 76 12.22 10.54 -7.80
N PHE A 77 12.00 9.36 -7.22
CA PHE A 77 11.27 9.21 -5.97
C PHE A 77 11.96 8.19 -5.07
N CYS A 78 11.76 8.36 -3.76
CA CYS A 78 12.23 7.43 -2.75
C CYS A 78 11.00 6.83 -2.06
N ILE A 79 10.91 5.50 -2.03
CA ILE A 79 9.82 4.79 -1.35
C ILE A 79 10.41 4.09 -0.13
N PRO A 80 10.09 4.56 1.09
CA PRO A 80 10.46 3.88 2.32
C PRO A 80 9.91 2.45 2.35
N LEU A 81 10.74 1.47 2.75
CA LEU A 81 10.32 0.07 2.79
C LEU A 81 9.24 -0.21 3.85
N ASN A 82 9.15 0.59 4.91
CA ASN A 82 8.07 0.50 5.92
C ASN A 82 6.68 0.81 5.35
N HIS A 83 6.58 1.54 4.23
CA HIS A 83 5.32 1.77 3.52
C HIS A 83 4.85 0.51 2.78
N ILE A 84 5.77 -0.42 2.50
CA ILE A 84 5.50 -1.64 1.75
C ILE A 84 5.39 -2.84 2.69
N PHE A 85 6.45 -3.08 3.46
CA PHE A 85 6.63 -4.25 4.32
C PHE A 85 6.34 -3.91 5.78
N GLY A 86 5.50 -4.70 6.44
CA GLY A 86 5.29 -4.60 7.88
C GLY A 86 6.55 -4.97 8.68
N PHE A 87 7.38 -5.87 8.15
CA PHE A 87 8.69 -6.16 8.74
C PHE A 87 9.56 -4.89 8.90
N CYS A 88 9.60 -4.03 7.88
CA CYS A 88 10.37 -2.79 7.92
C CYS A 88 9.71 -1.68 8.76
N GLU A 89 8.45 -1.84 9.16
CA GLU A 89 7.74 -0.93 10.05
C GLU A 89 7.94 -1.31 11.52
N ASP A 90 7.74 -2.58 11.86
CA ASP A 90 7.69 -3.04 13.25
C ASP A 90 9.05 -3.46 13.81
N TYR A 91 9.96 -3.95 12.95
CA TYR A 91 11.24 -4.46 13.40
C TYR A 91 12.27 -3.34 13.62
N THR A 92 12.51 -3.00 14.89
CA THR A 92 13.37 -1.87 15.30
C THR A 92 14.80 -2.26 15.69
N LYS A 93 15.14 -3.56 15.67
CA LYS A 93 16.46 -4.06 16.09
C LYS A 93 17.46 -4.07 14.93
N VAL A 94 18.75 -4.05 15.26
CA VAL A 94 19.83 -4.13 14.26
C VAL A 94 19.96 -5.58 13.75
N ILE A 95 20.21 -5.71 12.45
CA ILE A 95 20.46 -7.00 11.80
C ILE A 95 21.93 -7.02 11.36
N TYR A 96 22.66 -8.06 11.76
CA TYR A 96 24.08 -8.21 11.47
C TYR A 96 24.37 -9.49 10.71
N GLY A 97 25.12 -9.38 9.60
CA GLY A 97 25.58 -10.54 8.84
C GLY A 97 24.52 -11.25 7.97
N PHE A 98 23.31 -10.68 7.85
CA PHE A 98 22.28 -11.23 6.97
C PHE A 98 22.35 -10.62 5.57
N LYS A 99 22.10 -11.45 4.56
CA LYS A 99 21.98 -10.98 3.18
C LYS A 99 20.55 -10.50 2.93
N HIS A 100 20.38 -9.21 2.70
CA HIS A 100 19.09 -8.63 2.32
C HIS A 100 18.88 -8.78 0.81
N THR A 101 17.76 -9.38 0.42
CA THR A 101 17.37 -9.50 -1.00
C THR A 101 15.98 -8.89 -1.19
N LEU A 102 15.89 -7.94 -2.12
CA LEU A 102 14.62 -7.32 -2.51
C LEU A 102 14.27 -7.76 -3.93
N THR A 103 13.17 -8.48 -4.07
CA THR A 103 12.68 -8.96 -5.38
C THR A 103 11.53 -8.09 -5.85
N ILE A 104 11.75 -7.39 -6.97
CA ILE A 104 10.78 -6.50 -7.61
C ILE A 104 10.38 -7.10 -8.94
N GLN A 105 9.08 -7.29 -9.14
CA GLN A 105 8.53 -7.71 -10.42
C GLN A 105 7.77 -6.55 -11.05
N ARG A 106 8.15 -6.20 -12.28
CA ARG A 106 7.48 -5.17 -13.06
C ARG A 106 6.34 -5.80 -13.87
N LYS A 107 5.14 -5.23 -13.77
CA LYS A 107 3.99 -5.50 -14.65
C LYS A 107 3.99 -4.53 -15.85
N ASN A 108 2.89 -4.49 -16.59
CA ASN A 108 2.69 -3.51 -17.65
C ASN A 108 2.62 -2.07 -17.11
N ASP A 109 2.59 -1.09 -18.02
CA ASP A 109 2.58 0.33 -17.70
C ASP A 109 1.18 0.90 -17.44
N ASN A 110 0.13 0.09 -17.60
CA ASN A 110 -1.25 0.58 -17.58
C ASN A 110 -1.67 0.94 -16.16
N ASP A 111 -1.37 0.09 -15.18
CA ASP A 111 -1.72 0.36 -13.78
C ASP A 111 -0.82 1.42 -13.12
N ALA A 112 0.29 1.78 -13.78
CA ALA A 112 1.25 2.76 -13.28
C ALA A 112 0.94 4.19 -13.75
N ASN A 113 0.09 4.35 -14.79
CA ASN A 113 -0.19 5.63 -15.41
C ASN A 113 -1.68 5.96 -15.38
N PHE A 114 -1.98 7.24 -15.17
CA PHE A 114 -3.31 7.78 -15.35
C PHE A 114 -3.25 8.96 -16.31
N ARG A 115 -4.12 9.00 -17.32
CA ARG A 115 -4.13 10.03 -18.37
C ARG A 115 -5.54 10.32 -18.87
N SER A 116 -5.67 11.44 -19.59
CA SER A 116 -6.87 11.71 -20.37
C SER A 116 -6.96 10.76 -21.58
N ALA A 117 -8.18 10.38 -21.96
CA ALA A 117 -8.44 9.51 -23.11
C ALA A 117 -7.88 10.08 -24.42
N ALA A 118 -7.90 11.41 -24.58
CA ALA A 118 -7.38 12.10 -25.76
C ALA A 118 -5.84 12.13 -25.84
N ALA A 119 -5.14 11.85 -24.75
CA ALA A 119 -3.68 11.80 -24.74
C ALA A 119 -3.16 10.47 -25.29
N ALA A 120 -1.94 10.46 -25.83
CA ALA A 120 -1.28 9.22 -26.23
C ALA A 120 -1.03 8.30 -25.02
N ILE A 121 -0.94 6.99 -25.28
CA ILE A 121 -0.64 5.98 -24.26
C ILE A 121 0.71 6.30 -23.60
N GLY A 122 0.70 6.41 -22.27
CA GLY A 122 1.88 6.65 -21.46
C GLY A 122 2.77 5.41 -21.38
N LYS A 123 4.09 5.64 -21.34
CA LYS A 123 5.09 4.60 -21.09
C LYS A 123 6.02 5.04 -19.97
N VAL A 124 6.34 4.12 -19.07
CA VAL A 124 7.28 4.38 -17.97
C VAL A 124 8.61 3.74 -18.33
N ASN A 125 9.70 4.50 -18.32
CA ASN A 125 11.03 3.92 -18.51
C ASN A 125 11.82 4.08 -17.20
N LEU A 126 12.25 2.96 -16.61
CA LEU A 126 13.08 2.97 -15.41
C LEU A 126 14.55 2.88 -15.84
N THR A 127 15.31 3.93 -15.58
CA THR A 127 16.74 3.99 -15.93
C THR A 127 17.62 3.45 -14.81
N LYS A 128 17.23 3.69 -13.55
CA LYS A 128 17.98 3.25 -12.37
C LYS A 128 17.01 2.89 -11.25
N VAL A 129 17.27 1.75 -10.62
CA VAL A 129 16.65 1.33 -9.35
C VAL A 129 17.78 1.04 -8.38
N SER A 130 17.74 1.66 -7.20
CA SER A 130 18.77 1.49 -6.17
C SER A 130 18.11 1.28 -4.81
N LEU A 131 18.61 0.30 -4.06
CA LEU A 131 18.22 0.05 -2.68
C LEU A 131 19.23 0.74 -1.75
N TRP A 132 18.72 1.58 -0.85
CA TRP A 132 19.50 2.25 0.18
C TRP A 132 19.12 1.67 1.55
N MET A 133 20.11 1.17 2.28
CA MET A 133 19.93 0.59 3.61
C MET A 133 20.71 1.42 4.62
N PRO A 134 20.10 1.85 5.74
CA PRO A 134 20.81 2.57 6.78
C PRO A 134 21.82 1.64 7.47
N TYR A 135 23.03 2.14 7.69
CA TYR A 135 24.06 1.46 8.47
C TYR A 135 24.23 2.17 9.82
N VAL A 136 24.19 1.41 10.91
CA VAL A 136 24.29 1.95 12.28
C VAL A 136 25.65 1.59 12.85
N ILE A 137 26.37 2.60 13.35
CA ILE A 137 27.63 2.43 14.07
C ILE A 137 27.32 2.54 15.57
N PRO A 138 27.34 1.43 16.33
CA PRO A 138 27.11 1.47 17.77
C PRO A 138 28.31 2.11 18.50
N SER A 139 28.07 2.67 19.70
CA SER A 139 29.16 3.06 20.61
C SER A 139 29.94 1.84 21.10
N ASP A 140 31.15 2.02 21.61
CA ASP A 140 32.00 0.90 22.06
C ASP A 140 31.31 0.01 23.11
N THR A 141 30.58 0.62 24.05
CA THR A 141 29.78 -0.12 25.05
C THR A 141 28.69 -0.97 24.41
N GLN A 142 27.94 -0.41 23.45
CA GLN A 142 26.87 -1.15 22.76
C GLN A 142 27.45 -2.21 21.81
N ARG A 143 28.59 -1.93 21.20
CA ARG A 143 29.32 -2.90 20.37
C ARG A 143 29.74 -4.12 21.18
N LEU A 144 30.19 -3.94 22.42
CA LEU A 144 30.54 -5.05 23.32
C LEU A 144 29.31 -5.90 23.66
N ASN A 145 28.16 -5.27 23.95
CA ASN A 145 26.88 -5.96 24.17
C ASN A 145 26.40 -6.72 22.93
N LEU A 146 26.48 -6.11 21.74
CA LEU A 146 26.11 -6.77 20.49
C LEU A 146 27.04 -7.97 20.19
N ASN A 147 28.34 -7.82 20.46
CA ASN A 147 29.30 -8.92 20.31
C ASN A 147 29.03 -10.08 21.28
N SER A 148 28.60 -9.81 22.52
CA SER A 148 28.22 -10.89 23.44
C SER A 148 26.97 -11.63 22.94
N VAL A 149 25.94 -10.90 22.50
CA VAL A 149 24.73 -11.47 21.88
C VAL A 149 25.06 -12.36 20.68
N ILE A 150 25.96 -11.90 19.80
CA ILE A 150 26.42 -12.68 18.63
C ILE A 150 27.21 -13.93 19.08
N ARG A 151 28.13 -13.78 20.05
CA ARG A 151 28.96 -14.87 20.56
C ARG A 151 28.13 -15.96 21.23
N GLU A 152 27.14 -15.56 22.01
CA GLU A 152 26.21 -16.45 22.72
C GLU A 152 25.14 -17.04 21.80
N LYS A 153 25.05 -16.56 20.55
CA LYS A 153 24.04 -16.98 19.56
C LYS A 153 22.61 -16.85 20.10
N VAL A 154 22.34 -15.75 20.80
CA VAL A 154 21.02 -15.51 21.40
C VAL A 154 19.97 -15.43 20.29
N THR A 155 18.92 -16.23 20.42
CA THR A 155 17.76 -16.16 19.52
C THR A 155 17.00 -14.87 19.78
N ILE A 156 16.89 -14.02 18.76
CA ILE A 156 16.13 -12.78 18.83
C ILE A 156 14.77 -13.03 18.17
N PRO A 157 13.66 -12.88 18.91
CA PRO A 157 12.34 -12.99 18.29
C PRO A 157 12.13 -11.84 17.30
N VAL A 158 11.69 -12.19 16.09
CA VAL A 158 11.34 -11.27 15.02
C VAL A 158 9.81 -11.26 14.90
N ALA A 159 9.18 -10.37 15.65
CA ALA A 159 7.74 -10.17 15.60
C ALA A 159 7.43 -8.94 14.75
N PHE A 160 6.51 -9.09 13.79
CA PHE A 160 6.00 -8.02 12.94
C PHE A 160 4.62 -8.41 12.41
N TYR A 161 3.83 -7.42 11.98
CA TYR A 161 2.56 -7.64 11.31
C TYR A 161 2.78 -7.81 9.82
N SER A 162 2.67 -9.05 9.35
CA SER A 162 2.78 -9.34 7.92
C SER A 162 1.60 -8.74 7.14
N ARG A 163 1.88 -8.27 5.92
CA ARG A 163 0.87 -7.71 5.02
C ARG A 163 0.66 -8.63 3.83
N SER A 164 -0.61 -8.88 3.52
CA SER A 164 -1.03 -9.58 2.31
C SER A 164 -2.12 -8.76 1.60
N CYS A 165 -2.09 -8.80 0.28
CA CYS A 165 -3.14 -8.20 -0.54
C CYS A 165 -3.45 -9.16 -1.66
N GLU A 166 -4.74 -9.42 -1.84
CA GLU A 166 -5.27 -10.30 -2.87
C GLU A 166 -6.40 -9.57 -3.57
N THR A 167 -6.63 -9.95 -4.82
CA THR A 167 -7.71 -9.40 -5.63
C THR A 167 -8.52 -10.55 -6.22
N THR A 168 -9.81 -10.32 -6.36
CA THR A 168 -10.74 -11.25 -7.00
C THR A 168 -11.73 -10.46 -7.84
N THR A 169 -12.17 -11.05 -8.95
CA THR A 169 -13.20 -10.45 -9.80
C THR A 169 -14.55 -11.04 -9.39
N PRO A 170 -15.46 -10.26 -8.78
CA PRO A 170 -16.78 -10.73 -8.44
C PRO A 170 -17.57 -11.10 -9.71
N GLN A 171 -18.40 -12.14 -9.62
CA GLN A 171 -19.45 -12.36 -10.61
C GLN A 171 -20.53 -11.27 -10.47
N GLN A 172 -21.31 -11.03 -11.52
CA GLN A 172 -22.41 -10.05 -11.49
C GLN A 172 -23.61 -10.58 -10.67
N THR A 173 -23.42 -10.69 -9.35
CA THR A 173 -24.41 -11.16 -8.39
C THR A 173 -24.57 -10.15 -7.26
N SER A 174 -25.72 -10.18 -6.59
CA SER A 174 -25.99 -9.32 -5.42
C SER A 174 -25.27 -9.79 -4.14
N LYS A 175 -24.70 -10.99 -4.16
CA LYS A 175 -23.96 -11.60 -3.04
C LYS A 175 -22.76 -12.36 -3.58
N MET A 176 -21.61 -12.15 -2.94
CA MET A 176 -20.38 -12.89 -3.22
C MET A 176 -19.77 -13.34 -1.89
N THR A 177 -19.28 -14.57 -1.88
CA THR A 177 -18.41 -15.07 -0.81
C THR A 177 -17.04 -15.34 -1.41
N TRP A 178 -16.01 -14.74 -0.83
CA TRP A 178 -14.62 -14.95 -1.22
C TRP A 178 -13.83 -15.49 -0.04
N ARG A 179 -13.11 -16.60 -0.26
CA ARG A 179 -12.18 -17.14 0.73
C ARG A 179 -10.86 -16.36 0.64
N LEU A 180 -10.53 -15.66 1.72
CA LEU A 180 -9.23 -15.00 1.86
C LEU A 180 -8.12 -16.05 1.84
N GLY A 181 -7.08 -15.84 1.04
CA GLY A 181 -5.86 -16.64 1.07
C GLY A 181 -5.11 -16.35 2.36
N VAL A 182 -5.17 -17.29 3.29
CA VAL A 182 -4.45 -17.21 4.55
C VAL A 182 -3.07 -17.85 4.33
N LYS A 183 -1.99 -17.06 4.47
CA LYS A 183 -0.60 -17.51 4.23
C LYS A 183 0.04 -18.19 5.44
N SER A 184 -0.53 -18.01 6.63
CA SER A 184 -0.01 -18.53 7.91
C SER A 184 -1.18 -18.80 8.86
N ASP A 185 -0.99 -19.63 9.89
CA ASP A 185 -2.02 -19.87 10.93
C ASP A 185 -2.26 -18.65 11.86
N GLU A 186 -1.73 -17.49 11.48
CA GLU A 186 -1.81 -16.25 12.24
C GLU A 186 -3.17 -15.58 12.08
N LYS A 187 -3.65 -14.94 13.16
CA LYS A 187 -4.92 -14.22 13.14
C LYS A 187 -4.71 -12.85 12.48
N PRO A 188 -5.48 -12.48 11.44
CA PRO A 188 -5.41 -11.14 10.87
C PRO A 188 -5.88 -10.11 11.90
N ARG A 189 -5.10 -9.04 12.08
CA ARG A 189 -5.45 -7.92 12.96
C ARG A 189 -6.43 -6.95 12.29
N TYR A 190 -6.23 -6.68 11.00
CA TYR A 190 -7.08 -5.81 10.19
C TYR A 190 -7.34 -6.44 8.83
N ILE A 191 -8.53 -6.20 8.30
CA ILE A 191 -8.91 -6.57 6.94
C ILE A 191 -9.46 -5.31 6.29
N ILE A 192 -8.80 -4.88 5.23
CA ILE A 192 -9.19 -3.71 4.44
C ILE A 192 -9.76 -4.22 3.13
N VAL A 193 -10.93 -3.75 2.76
CA VAL A 193 -11.61 -4.13 1.53
C VAL A 193 -11.88 -2.86 0.72
N GLY A 194 -11.45 -2.88 -0.54
CA GLY A 194 -11.70 -1.82 -1.51
C GLY A 194 -12.31 -2.39 -2.78
N PHE A 195 -13.17 -1.63 -3.44
CA PHE A 195 -13.81 -2.03 -4.69
C PHE A 195 -13.37 -1.12 -5.83
N GLN A 196 -13.24 -1.69 -7.02
CA GLN A 196 -12.90 -0.96 -8.24
C GLN A 196 -13.70 -1.53 -9.41
N THR A 197 -14.23 -0.65 -10.26
CA THR A 197 -15.02 -1.02 -11.45
C THR A 197 -14.25 -0.64 -12.71
N ASN A 198 -13.80 -1.64 -13.48
CA ASN A 198 -13.11 -1.45 -14.77
C ASN A 198 -11.87 -0.54 -14.72
N LYS A 199 -11.12 -0.55 -13.61
CA LYS A 199 -9.92 0.30 -13.42
C LYS A 199 -8.59 -0.44 -13.62
N ASP A 200 -8.63 -1.77 -13.67
CA ASP A 200 -7.44 -2.60 -13.87
C ASP A 200 -7.01 -2.56 -15.34
N ASN A 201 -5.70 -2.43 -15.57
CA ASN A 201 -5.07 -2.45 -16.87
C ASN A 201 -5.57 -1.36 -17.85
N ASP A 202 -6.09 -0.23 -17.35
CA ASP A 202 -6.59 0.90 -18.15
C ASP A 202 -6.06 2.25 -17.64
N GLN A 203 -5.28 2.94 -18.50
CA GLN A 203 -4.70 4.25 -18.17
C GLN A 203 -5.71 5.41 -18.18
N THR A 204 -6.91 5.20 -18.71
CA THR A 204 -7.96 6.23 -18.78
C THR A 204 -8.83 6.26 -17.53
N GLN A 205 -8.71 5.23 -16.69
CA GLN A 205 -9.50 5.08 -15.47
C GLN A 205 -8.62 5.32 -14.25
N ASN A 206 -9.16 6.04 -13.27
CA ASN A 206 -8.41 6.38 -12.08
C ASN A 206 -8.42 5.25 -11.04
N ALA A 207 -7.41 4.39 -11.08
CA ALA A 207 -7.20 3.31 -10.12
C ALA A 207 -6.84 3.80 -8.69
N SER A 208 -6.55 5.09 -8.49
CA SER A 208 -6.29 5.63 -7.15
C SER A 208 -7.58 5.99 -6.40
N ILE A 209 -8.74 6.04 -7.06
CA ILE A 209 -10.04 6.29 -6.40
C ILE A 209 -10.82 4.98 -6.36
N PHE A 210 -11.24 4.55 -5.17
CA PHE A 210 -12.06 3.35 -5.00
C PHE A 210 -13.55 3.65 -5.19
N ASP A 211 -14.28 2.68 -5.70
CA ASP A 211 -15.72 2.78 -5.93
C ASP A 211 -16.50 2.26 -4.72
N HIS A 212 -17.69 2.82 -4.49
CA HIS A 212 -18.58 2.31 -3.44
C HIS A 212 -19.37 1.06 -3.88
N CYS A 213 -19.52 0.84 -5.19
CA CYS A 213 -20.24 -0.29 -5.80
C CYS A 213 -21.66 -0.56 -5.24
N ASN A 214 -22.31 0.49 -4.71
CA ASN A 214 -23.58 0.41 -3.99
C ASN A 214 -23.61 -0.71 -2.92
N LEU A 215 -22.48 -0.90 -2.23
CA LEU A 215 -22.36 -1.88 -1.16
C LEU A 215 -23.40 -1.59 -0.07
N THR A 216 -24.17 -2.62 0.31
CA THR A 216 -25.14 -2.54 1.40
C THR A 216 -24.60 -3.17 2.68
N ASN A 217 -23.98 -4.36 2.56
CA ASN A 217 -23.46 -5.11 3.70
C ASN A 217 -22.14 -5.80 3.34
N ILE A 218 -21.22 -5.83 4.30
CA ILE A 218 -19.98 -6.59 4.24
C ILE A 218 -19.74 -7.28 5.58
N GLN A 219 -19.30 -8.53 5.52
CA GLN A 219 -18.96 -9.32 6.69
C GLN A 219 -17.75 -10.21 6.41
N VAL A 220 -16.97 -10.47 7.44
CA VAL A 220 -15.87 -11.42 7.43
C VAL A 220 -16.13 -12.49 8.49
N MET A 221 -15.96 -13.75 8.10
CA MET A 221 -16.03 -14.88 9.01
C MET A 221 -14.61 -15.36 9.33
N ILE A 222 -14.16 -15.21 10.59
CA ILE A 222 -12.86 -15.70 11.07
C ILE A 222 -13.11 -16.75 12.15
N ASN A 223 -12.65 -17.98 11.95
CA ASN A 223 -12.85 -19.09 12.90
C ASN A 223 -14.32 -19.25 13.33
N LYS A 224 -15.26 -19.11 12.38
CA LYS A 224 -16.72 -19.14 12.58
C LYS A 224 -17.31 -17.98 13.38
N ILE A 225 -16.52 -16.97 13.74
CA ILE A 225 -16.99 -15.72 14.35
C ILE A 225 -17.16 -14.66 13.26
N ARG A 226 -18.28 -13.95 13.30
CA ARG A 226 -18.65 -12.90 12.34
C ARG A 226 -18.13 -11.53 12.77
N TYR A 227 -17.56 -10.78 11.83
CA TYR A 227 -17.13 -9.39 12.01
C TYR A 227 -17.60 -8.52 10.82
N PRO A 228 -18.26 -7.38 11.06
CA PRO A 228 -18.84 -6.97 12.33
C PRO A 228 -19.96 -7.92 12.78
N GLU A 229 -20.32 -7.88 14.07
CA GLU A 229 -21.39 -8.72 14.63
C GLU A 229 -22.76 -8.40 14.02
N ALA A 230 -23.06 -7.11 13.87
CA ALA A 230 -24.28 -6.60 13.23
C ALA A 230 -23.98 -6.03 11.84
N ASP A 231 -24.93 -6.20 10.92
CA ASP A 231 -24.91 -5.66 9.56
C ASP A 231 -24.72 -4.14 9.54
N TYR A 232 -24.13 -3.62 8.46
CA TYR A 232 -23.90 -2.18 8.32
C TYR A 232 -25.13 -1.43 7.78
N GLU A 233 -25.95 -2.09 6.96
CA GLU A 233 -27.15 -1.53 6.32
C GLU A 233 -26.87 -0.22 5.57
N LEU A 234 -25.81 -0.21 4.78
CA LEU A 234 -25.33 0.98 4.08
C LEU A 234 -26.26 1.39 2.93
N SER A 235 -26.43 2.71 2.77
CA SER A 235 -27.06 3.31 1.60
C SER A 235 -26.31 4.58 1.20
N PHE A 236 -25.54 4.51 0.11
CA PHE A 236 -24.84 5.66 -0.45
C PHE A 236 -25.78 6.76 -0.96
N PRO A 237 -26.88 6.45 -1.70
CA PRO A 237 -27.84 7.47 -2.12
C PRO A 237 -28.50 8.21 -0.95
N ASN A 238 -28.73 7.52 0.17
CA ASN A 238 -29.36 8.10 1.36
C ASN A 238 -28.33 8.61 2.39
N GLN A 239 -27.03 8.62 2.07
CA GLN A 239 -25.94 8.99 2.97
C GLN A 239 -25.88 8.20 4.29
N GLN A 240 -26.42 6.99 4.32
CA GLN A 240 -26.35 6.06 5.45
C GLN A 240 -25.01 5.31 5.39
N VAL A 241 -23.92 6.02 5.68
CA VAL A 241 -22.55 5.48 5.60
C VAL A 241 -21.69 5.75 6.85
N SER A 242 -22.28 6.40 7.86
CA SER A 242 -21.58 6.89 9.04
C SER A 242 -20.82 5.81 9.79
N ARG A 243 -21.42 4.64 10.02
CA ARG A 243 -20.78 3.54 10.76
C ARG A 243 -19.52 3.03 10.06
N ALA A 244 -19.60 2.75 8.76
CA ALA A 244 -18.44 2.35 7.97
C ALA A 244 -17.36 3.43 7.94
N TYR A 245 -17.76 4.71 7.87
CA TYR A 245 -16.82 5.83 7.91
C TYR A 245 -16.12 5.93 9.27
N THR A 246 -16.84 5.77 10.38
CA THR A 246 -16.27 5.77 11.74
C THR A 246 -15.28 4.62 11.94
N ASP A 247 -15.62 3.42 11.47
CA ASP A 247 -14.71 2.27 11.57
C ASP A 247 -13.42 2.50 10.77
N VAL A 248 -13.54 3.14 9.61
CA VAL A 248 -12.40 3.58 8.78
C VAL A 248 -11.60 4.70 9.45
N SER A 249 -12.23 5.72 10.03
CA SER A 249 -11.54 6.84 10.67
C SER A 249 -10.75 6.40 11.90
N ASN A 250 -11.28 5.43 12.65
CA ASN A 250 -10.64 4.87 13.83
C ASN A 250 -9.51 3.90 13.48
N PHE A 251 -9.29 3.58 12.19
CA PHE A 251 -8.21 2.69 11.78
C PHE A 251 -6.86 3.20 12.27
N LYS A 252 -6.56 4.49 12.05
CA LYS A 252 -5.25 5.07 12.38
C LYS A 252 -4.95 5.01 13.88
N GLU A 253 -5.94 5.32 14.72
CA GLU A 253 -5.77 5.27 16.18
C GLU A 253 -5.55 3.86 16.71
N ASN A 254 -6.17 2.86 16.08
CA ASN A 254 -6.02 1.47 16.49
C ASN A 254 -4.77 0.81 15.89
N PHE A 255 -4.30 1.31 14.75
CA PHE A 255 -3.18 0.77 13.98
C PHE A 255 -1.82 1.29 14.48
N CYS A 256 -1.72 2.58 14.87
CA CYS A 256 -0.48 3.22 15.31
C CYS A 256 -0.18 3.04 16.80
#